data_AF-X1SSH0-F1
#
_entry.id   AF-X1SSH0-F1
#
_cell.length_a   1.000
_cell.length_b   1.000
_cell.length_c   1.000
_cell.angle_alpha   90.00
_cell.angle_beta   90.00
_cell.angle_gamma   90.00
#
_symmetry.space_group_name_H-M   'P 1'
#
loop_
_entity.id
_entity.type
_entity.pdbx_description
1 polymer ?
#
loop_
_entity_poly.entity_id
_entity_poly.type
_entity_poly.pdbx_seq_one_letter_code
_entity_poly.pdbx_strand_id
1 'polypeptide(L)'
;MLSTASRWLAIPVAIFDIGKGALTVWIAQLLGLEAGYQAAVGIITIVGHNWPIFLRFQGGRGIFTSLGVITMLSPWMGLIILVTSYLFAPFRQVALGVFIDLACLPFLSWFFSQPLGIEERLPVTLGFIALALLAFSKRVIAPKTPLSQSVHPVELVFNRLLFDRDIRDRKAWIKWKSQEKPES
;
A
#
# COMPACT_ATOMS: atom_id res chain seq x y z
N MET A 1 16.18 10.83 17.56
CA MET A 1 15.14 10.07 18.31
C MET A 1 13.82 10.31 17.61
N LEU A 2 13.09 9.27 17.17
CA LEU A 2 11.66 9.46 16.90
C LEU A 2 11.07 9.77 18.28
N SER A 3 10.79 11.05 18.55
CA SER A 3 10.12 11.41 19.80
C SER A 3 8.87 10.54 19.89
N THR A 4 8.66 9.94 21.05
CA THR A 4 7.63 8.94 21.31
C THR A 4 6.27 9.42 20.79
N ALA A 5 6.02 10.74 20.83
CA ALA A 5 4.90 11.46 20.24
C ALA A 5 4.57 11.11 18.77
N SER A 6 5.57 10.94 17.88
CA SER A 6 5.31 10.62 16.46
C SER A 6 4.84 9.18 16.23
N ARG A 7 5.18 8.24 17.14
CA ARG A 7 4.74 6.84 17.03
C ARG A 7 3.31 6.65 17.50
N TRP A 8 2.89 7.39 18.52
CA TRP A 8 1.50 7.40 18.98
C TRP A 8 0.54 7.94 17.93
N LEU A 9 0.96 8.90 17.11
CA LEU A 9 0.17 9.42 15.99
C LEU A 9 0.10 8.45 14.80
N ALA A 10 1.05 7.52 14.65
CA ALA A 10 1.06 6.59 13.53
C ALA A 10 -0.10 5.58 13.57
N ILE A 11 -0.52 5.16 14.77
CA ILE A 11 -1.59 4.17 14.94
C ILE A 11 -2.95 4.74 14.54
N PRO A 12 -3.42 5.90 15.08
CA PRO A 12 -4.67 6.51 14.66
C PRO A 12 -4.72 6.83 13.16
N VAL A 13 -3.61 7.30 12.58
CA VAL A 13 -3.52 7.59 11.15
C VAL A 13 -3.67 6.30 10.32
N ALA A 14 -3.01 5.21 10.72
CA ALA A 14 -3.16 3.93 10.04
C ALA A 14 -4.60 3.39 10.13
N ILE A 15 -5.23 3.49 11.31
CA ILE A 15 -6.63 3.10 11.51
C ILE A 15 -7.56 3.93 10.62
N PHE A 16 -7.36 5.25 10.58
CA PHE A 16 -8.13 6.14 9.72
C PHE A 16 -7.94 5.82 8.24
N ASP A 17 -6.71 5.53 7.81
CA ASP A 17 -6.39 5.19 6.43
C ASP A 17 -6.99 3.85 5.99
N ILE A 18 -6.99 2.83 6.87
CA ILE A 18 -7.71 1.57 6.64
C ILE A 18 -9.21 1.84 6.60
N GLY A 19 -9.73 2.57 7.60
CA GLY A 19 -11.14 2.85 7.78
C GLY A 19 -11.75 3.57 6.60
N LYS A 20 -11.11 4.62 6.06
CA LYS A 20 -11.62 5.33 4.87
C LYS A 20 -11.61 4.44 3.62
N GLY A 21 -10.59 3.60 3.46
CA GLY A 21 -10.50 2.65 2.34
C GLY A 21 -11.66 1.67 2.37
N ALA A 22 -11.88 1.05 3.54
CA ALA A 22 -12.99 0.15 3.79
C ALA A 22 -14.34 0.86 3.61
N LEU A 23 -14.52 2.03 4.23
CA LEU A 23 -15.77 2.79 4.21
C LEU A 23 -16.25 3.08 2.78
N THR A 24 -15.36 3.46 1.86
CA THR A 24 -15.76 3.78 0.48
C THR A 24 -16.29 2.55 -0.28
N VAL A 25 -15.65 1.39 -0.10
CA VAL A 25 -16.12 0.13 -0.71
C VAL A 25 -17.40 -0.35 -0.03
N TRP A 26 -17.49 -0.21 1.29
CA TRP A 26 -18.69 -0.54 2.04
C TRP A 26 -19.90 0.28 1.60
N ILE A 27 -19.73 1.59 1.36
CA ILE A 27 -20.78 2.45 0.80
C ILE A 27 -21.21 1.95 -0.59
N ALA A 28 -20.26 1.56 -1.45
CA ALA A 28 -20.57 0.97 -2.75
C ALA A 28 -21.40 -0.33 -2.64
N GLN A 29 -21.08 -1.18 -1.65
CA GLN A 29 -21.84 -2.39 -1.34
C GLN A 29 -23.25 -2.08 -0.84
N LEU A 30 -23.41 -1.10 0.05
CA LEU A 30 -24.73 -0.66 0.55
C LEU A 30 -25.62 -0.11 -0.56
N LEU A 31 -25.03 0.49 -1.59
CA LEU A 31 -25.73 0.96 -2.78
C LEU A 31 -26.05 -0.17 -3.78
N GLY A 32 -25.67 -1.42 -3.48
CA GLY A 32 -25.91 -2.58 -4.34
C GLY A 32 -25.11 -2.57 -5.65
N LEU A 33 -23.96 -1.88 -5.67
CA LEU A 33 -23.12 -1.84 -6.87
C LEU A 33 -22.45 -3.20 -7.11
N GLU A 34 -22.35 -3.62 -8.36
CA GLU A 34 -21.63 -4.84 -8.76
C GLU A 34 -20.14 -4.78 -8.37
N ALA A 35 -19.48 -5.93 -8.22
CA ALA A 35 -18.11 -6.00 -7.71
C ALA A 35 -17.10 -5.18 -8.54
N GLY A 36 -17.34 -5.02 -9.85
CA GLY A 36 -16.52 -4.17 -10.72
C GLY A 36 -16.53 -2.71 -10.30
N TYR A 37 -17.71 -2.17 -9.98
CA TYR A 37 -17.84 -0.79 -9.49
C TYR A 37 -17.29 -0.64 -8.07
N GLN A 38 -17.48 -1.63 -7.20
CA GLN A 38 -16.88 -1.63 -5.86
C GLN A 38 -15.36 -1.56 -5.94
N ALA A 39 -14.75 -2.37 -6.81
CA ALA A 39 -13.31 -2.34 -7.08
C ALA A 39 -12.87 -0.98 -7.63
N ALA A 40 -13.59 -0.43 -8.61
CA ALA A 40 -13.28 0.89 -9.17
C ALA A 40 -13.32 2.00 -8.12
N VAL A 41 -14.31 2.02 -7.23
CA VAL A 41 -14.40 2.95 -6.10
C VAL A 41 -13.18 2.80 -5.19
N GLY A 42 -12.81 1.57 -4.83
CA GLY A 42 -11.62 1.32 -4.02
C GLY A 42 -10.34 1.84 -4.67
N ILE A 43 -10.19 1.64 -5.99
CA ILE A 43 -9.07 2.17 -6.76
C ILE A 43 -9.03 3.70 -6.74
N ILE A 44 -10.16 4.37 -6.97
CA ILE A 44 -10.27 5.84 -6.92
C ILE A 44 -9.89 6.36 -5.52
N THR A 45 -10.33 5.68 -4.46
CA THR A 45 -9.96 6.03 -3.08
C THR A 45 -8.45 5.94 -2.85
N ILE A 46 -7.78 4.91 -3.36
CA ILE A 46 -6.33 4.75 -3.26
C ILE A 46 -5.61 5.84 -4.06
N VAL A 47 -6.08 6.14 -5.27
CA VAL A 47 -5.52 7.21 -6.11
C VAL A 47 -5.62 8.57 -5.39
N GLY A 48 -6.79 8.90 -4.85
CA GLY A 48 -7.00 10.15 -4.11
C GLY A 48 -6.11 10.28 -2.86
N HIS A 49 -5.81 9.18 -2.18
CA HIS A 49 -4.86 9.17 -1.07
C HIS A 49 -3.39 9.27 -1.50
N ASN A 50 -3.02 8.59 -2.60
CA ASN A 50 -1.64 8.57 -3.09
C ASN A 50 -1.23 9.90 -3.74
N TRP A 51 -2.17 10.58 -4.39
CA TRP A 51 -1.94 11.86 -5.07
C TRP A 51 -3.03 12.88 -4.71
N PRO A 52 -3.06 13.34 -3.44
CA PRO A 52 -4.07 14.30 -2.99
C PRO A 52 -3.75 15.69 -3.57
N ILE A 53 -4.77 16.34 -4.11
CA ILE A 53 -4.67 17.67 -4.73
C ILE A 53 -4.13 18.70 -3.72
N PHE A 54 -4.60 18.63 -2.47
CA PHE A 54 -4.21 19.56 -1.41
C PHE A 54 -2.73 19.47 -0.99
N LEU A 55 -2.06 18.35 -1.28
CA LEU A 55 -0.62 18.19 -1.02
C LEU A 55 0.20 18.19 -2.32
N ARG A 56 -0.31 18.86 -3.37
CA ARG A 56 0.38 18.96 -4.68
C ARG A 56 0.76 17.59 -5.24
N PHE A 57 -0.15 16.62 -5.09
CA PHE A 57 0.02 15.22 -5.50
C PHE A 57 1.15 14.45 -4.79
N GLN A 58 1.66 14.97 -3.65
CA GLN A 58 2.68 14.33 -2.82
C GLN A 58 2.06 13.61 -1.62
N GLY A 59 1.29 12.54 -1.89
CA GLY A 59 0.68 11.70 -0.87
C GLY A 59 1.53 10.50 -0.45
N GLY A 60 0.99 9.72 0.49
CA GLY A 60 1.57 8.47 0.98
C GLY A 60 1.56 7.34 -0.05
N ARG A 61 2.02 6.15 0.37
CA ARG A 61 2.04 4.96 -0.50
C ARG A 61 0.72 4.18 -0.54
N GLY A 62 -0.25 4.56 0.29
CA GLY A 62 -1.58 3.95 0.30
C GLY A 62 -1.65 2.49 0.71
N ILE A 63 -0.65 1.98 1.43
CA ILE A 63 -0.64 0.58 1.90
C ILE A 63 -1.84 0.33 2.82
N PHE A 64 -2.05 1.19 3.83
CA PHE A 64 -3.17 1.07 4.77
C PHE A 64 -4.54 1.28 4.11
N THR A 65 -4.64 2.24 3.19
CA THR A 65 -5.87 2.44 2.39
C THR A 65 -6.17 1.24 1.49
N SER A 66 -5.14 0.67 0.87
CA SER A 66 -5.26 -0.56 0.08
C SER A 66 -5.71 -1.74 0.94
N LEU A 67 -5.17 -1.89 2.16
CA LEU A 67 -5.61 -2.94 3.09
C LEU A 67 -7.09 -2.81 3.44
N GLY A 68 -7.60 -1.59 3.66
CA GLY A 68 -9.02 -1.33 3.89
C GLY A 68 -9.90 -1.72 2.69
N VAL A 69 -9.48 -1.32 1.48
CA VAL A 69 -10.16 -1.67 0.22
C VAL A 69 -10.19 -3.19 0.01
N ILE A 70 -9.04 -3.86 0.17
CA ILE A 70 -8.92 -5.30 -0.03
C ILE A 70 -9.78 -6.05 0.98
N THR A 71 -9.75 -5.65 2.26
CA THR A 71 -10.56 -6.29 3.31
C THR A 71 -12.05 -6.21 3.02
N MET A 72 -12.54 -5.11 2.44
CA MET A 72 -13.96 -5.00 2.08
C MET A 72 -14.34 -5.77 0.81
N LEU A 73 -13.42 -5.91 -0.15
CA LEU A 73 -13.64 -6.75 -1.33
C LEU A 73 -13.57 -8.24 -0.99
N SER A 74 -12.69 -8.62 -0.05
CA SER A 74 -12.55 -9.97 0.49
C SER A 74 -11.89 -9.91 1.86
N PRO A 75 -12.64 -10.16 2.95
CA PRO A 75 -12.10 -10.15 4.31
C PRO A 75 -10.95 -11.14 4.50
N TRP A 76 -11.05 -12.32 3.88
CA TRP A 76 -10.00 -13.34 3.92
C TRP A 76 -8.72 -12.88 3.24
N MET A 77 -8.82 -12.22 2.09
CA MET A 77 -7.64 -11.66 1.42
C MET A 77 -6.99 -10.57 2.27
N GLY A 78 -7.78 -9.68 2.86
CA GLY A 78 -7.28 -8.65 3.76
C GLY A 78 -6.51 -9.23 4.95
N LEU A 79 -7.05 -10.29 5.56
CA LEU A 79 -6.40 -11.01 6.66
C LEU A 79 -5.11 -11.70 6.22
N ILE A 80 -5.11 -12.39 5.07
CA ILE A 80 -3.91 -13.04 4.53
C ILE A 80 -2.79 -12.02 4.39
N ILE A 81 -3.03 -10.91 3.69
CA ILE A 81 -2.02 -9.86 3.47
C ILE A 81 -1.51 -9.29 4.79
N LEU A 82 -2.41 -9.01 5.74
CA LEU A 82 -2.01 -8.48 7.04
C LEU A 82 -1.05 -9.45 7.76
N VAL A 83 -1.41 -10.74 7.80
CA VAL A 83 -0.63 -11.77 8.47
C VAL A 83 0.70 -12.02 7.74
N THR A 84 0.67 -12.29 6.44
CA THR A 84 1.86 -12.64 5.65
C THR A 84 2.85 -11.49 5.58
N SER A 85 2.39 -10.24 5.40
CA SER A 85 3.26 -9.06 5.50
C SER A 85 3.91 -8.93 6.87
N TYR A 86 3.18 -9.21 7.95
CA TYR A 86 3.71 -9.08 9.32
C TYR A 86 4.69 -10.20 9.69
N LEU A 87 4.66 -11.36 9.02
CA LEU A 87 5.71 -12.39 9.17
C LEU A 87 7.10 -11.88 8.80
N PHE A 88 7.22 -10.83 8.00
CA PHE A 88 8.49 -10.17 7.68
C PHE A 88 8.94 -9.14 8.73
N ALA A 89 8.15 -8.89 9.77
CA ALA A 89 8.47 -7.93 10.83
C ALA A 89 9.73 -8.28 11.64
N PRO A 90 9.98 -9.54 12.05
CA PRO A 90 11.21 -9.91 12.76
C PRO A 90 12.48 -9.59 11.96
N PHE A 91 12.41 -9.74 10.64
CA PHE A 91 13.50 -9.41 9.71
C PHE A 91 13.60 -7.91 9.40
N ARG A 92 12.67 -7.09 9.91
CA ARG A 92 12.54 -5.65 9.62
C ARG A 92 12.30 -5.38 8.12
N GLN A 93 11.59 -6.27 7.44
CA GLN A 93 11.33 -6.24 6.00
C GLN A 93 9.84 -6.30 5.66
N VAL A 94 8.96 -5.73 6.49
CA VAL A 94 7.49 -5.70 6.22
C VAL A 94 7.17 -5.18 4.81
N ALA A 95 7.91 -4.18 4.31
CA ALA A 95 7.72 -3.66 2.95
C ALA A 95 7.94 -4.69 1.83
N LEU A 96 8.81 -5.68 2.07
CA LEU A 96 9.03 -6.81 1.17
C LEU A 96 7.87 -7.80 1.24
N GLY A 97 7.35 -8.07 2.45
CA GLY A 97 6.13 -8.86 2.61
C GLY A 97 4.96 -8.26 1.83
N VAL A 98 4.70 -6.96 2.01
CA VAL A 98 3.67 -6.24 1.26
C VAL A 98 3.92 -6.27 -0.25
N PHE A 99 5.18 -6.23 -0.70
CA PHE A 99 5.50 -6.35 -2.13
C PHE A 99 5.07 -7.70 -2.69
N ILE A 100 5.43 -8.78 -1.99
CA ILE A 100 5.10 -10.15 -2.37
C ILE A 100 3.58 -10.34 -2.37
N ASP A 101 2.90 -9.87 -1.33
CA ASP A 101 1.44 -9.96 -1.21
C ASP A 101 0.72 -9.24 -2.36
N LEU A 102 1.15 -8.02 -2.68
CA LEU A 102 0.60 -7.25 -3.81
C LEU A 102 0.86 -7.93 -5.16
N ALA A 103 2.00 -8.60 -5.33
CA ALA A 103 2.29 -9.37 -6.54
C ALA A 103 1.43 -10.64 -6.64
N CYS A 104 1.13 -11.28 -5.51
CA CYS A 104 0.33 -12.49 -5.44
C CYS A 104 -1.19 -12.24 -5.49
N LEU A 105 -1.65 -11.03 -5.18
CA LEU A 105 -3.07 -10.65 -5.13
C LEU A 105 -3.92 -11.11 -6.34
N PRO A 106 -3.53 -10.81 -7.60
CA PRO A 106 -4.28 -11.28 -8.78
C PRO A 106 -4.31 -12.80 -8.90
N PHE A 107 -3.20 -13.46 -8.56
CA PHE A 107 -3.10 -14.91 -8.62
C PHE A 107 -4.02 -15.57 -7.59
N LEU A 108 -3.96 -15.10 -6.33
CA LEU A 108 -4.79 -15.63 -5.25
C LEU A 108 -6.28 -15.43 -5.54
N SER A 109 -6.68 -14.25 -5.98
CA SER A 109 -8.09 -13.96 -6.31
C SER A 109 -8.62 -14.77 -7.49
N TRP A 110 -7.80 -15.04 -8.51
CA TRP A 110 -8.22 -15.82 -9.67
C TRP A 110 -8.39 -17.31 -9.34
N PHE A 111 -7.37 -17.92 -8.73
CA PHE A 111 -7.33 -19.37 -8.52
C PHE A 111 -8.06 -19.81 -7.23
N PHE A 112 -8.16 -18.94 -6.23
CA PHE A 112 -8.75 -19.25 -4.92
C PHE A 112 -9.98 -18.38 -4.64
N SER A 113 -10.74 -17.98 -5.68
CA SER A 113 -11.88 -17.07 -5.51
C SER A 113 -12.92 -17.58 -4.50
N GLN A 114 -13.32 -18.85 -4.59
CA GLN A 114 -14.32 -19.45 -3.70
C GLN A 114 -13.90 -19.49 -2.22
N PRO A 115 -12.74 -20.07 -1.82
CA PRO A 115 -12.34 -20.11 -0.41
C PRO A 115 -12.06 -18.71 0.15
N LEU A 116 -11.80 -17.71 -0.69
CA LEU A 116 -11.58 -16.33 -0.29
C LEU A 116 -12.87 -15.49 -0.26
N GLY A 117 -14.04 -16.09 -0.49
CA GLY A 117 -15.33 -15.38 -0.48
C GLY A 117 -15.50 -14.37 -1.61
N ILE A 118 -14.82 -14.59 -2.74
CA ILE A 118 -14.93 -13.75 -3.93
C ILE A 118 -15.98 -14.37 -4.86
N GLU A 119 -17.16 -13.78 -4.87
CA GLU A 119 -18.30 -14.22 -5.70
C GLU A 119 -18.05 -13.91 -7.19
N GLU A 120 -17.74 -12.66 -7.50
CA GLU A 120 -17.45 -12.20 -8.86
C GLU A 120 -15.95 -12.20 -9.16
N ARG A 121 -15.42 -13.37 -9.57
CA ARG A 121 -13.97 -13.56 -9.78
C ARG A 121 -13.32 -12.52 -10.70
N LEU A 122 -13.87 -12.32 -11.91
CA LEU A 122 -13.24 -11.50 -12.95
C LEU A 122 -13.07 -10.03 -12.52
N PRO A 123 -14.13 -9.29 -12.12
CA PRO A 123 -14.00 -7.88 -11.76
C PRO A 123 -13.10 -7.67 -10.54
N VAL A 124 -13.18 -8.53 -9.52
CA VAL A 124 -12.32 -8.43 -8.34
C VAL A 124 -10.85 -8.66 -8.70
N THR A 125 -10.57 -9.65 -9.57
CA THR A 125 -9.21 -9.91 -10.05
C THR A 125 -8.67 -8.71 -10.83
N LEU A 126 -9.46 -8.11 -11.72
CA LEU A 126 -9.07 -6.89 -12.45
C LEU A 126 -8.81 -5.71 -11.50
N GLY A 127 -9.64 -5.57 -10.46
CA GLY A 127 -9.43 -4.60 -9.39
C GLY A 127 -8.10 -4.79 -8.67
N PHE A 128 -7.76 -6.03 -8.30
CA PHE A 128 -6.49 -6.34 -7.66
C PHE A 128 -5.28 -6.19 -8.58
N ILE A 129 -5.42 -6.46 -9.88
CA ILE A 129 -4.39 -6.13 -10.87
C ILE A 129 -4.15 -4.62 -10.88
N ALA A 130 -5.22 -3.81 -10.99
CA ALA A 130 -5.11 -2.35 -10.99
C ALA A 130 -4.47 -1.83 -9.69
N LEU A 131 -4.85 -2.39 -8.54
CA LEU A 131 -4.28 -2.04 -7.24
C LEU A 131 -2.78 -2.36 -7.19
N ALA A 132 -2.38 -3.56 -7.61
CA ALA A 132 -0.97 -3.97 -7.64
C ALA A 132 -0.14 -3.04 -8.55
N LEU A 133 -0.64 -2.74 -9.75
CA LEU A 133 0.00 -1.82 -10.69
C LEU A 133 0.13 -0.40 -10.09
N LEU A 134 -0.91 0.12 -9.45
CA LEU A 134 -0.88 1.42 -8.78
C LEU A 134 0.15 1.45 -7.65
N ALA A 135 0.18 0.41 -6.82
CA ALA A 135 1.13 0.31 -5.72
C ALA A 135 2.57 0.27 -6.25
N PHE A 136 2.86 -0.55 -7.27
CA PHE A 136 4.19 -0.63 -7.89
C PHE A 136 4.58 0.69 -8.55
N SER A 137 3.67 1.32 -9.28
CA SER A 137 3.87 2.65 -9.87
C SER A 137 4.22 3.67 -8.81
N LYS A 138 3.49 3.70 -7.69
CA LYS A 138 3.76 4.61 -6.57
C LYS A 138 5.10 4.34 -5.89
N ARG A 139 5.56 3.08 -5.84
CA ARG A 139 6.92 2.74 -5.33
C ARG A 139 8.01 3.30 -6.23
N VAL A 140 7.86 3.20 -7.54
CA VAL A 140 8.89 3.62 -8.53
C VAL A 140 8.92 5.13 -8.72
N ILE A 141 7.75 5.78 -8.83
CA ILE A 141 7.58 7.22 -9.13
C ILE A 141 7.84 8.11 -7.90
N ALA A 142 8.29 7.54 -6.77
CA ALA A 142 8.65 8.32 -5.60
C ALA A 142 9.61 9.48 -5.97
N PRO A 143 9.44 10.69 -5.40
CA PRO A 143 10.32 11.82 -5.71
C PRO A 143 11.79 11.44 -5.56
N LYS A 144 12.64 11.93 -6.47
CA LYS A 144 14.09 11.70 -6.37
C LYS A 144 14.64 12.49 -5.19
N THR A 145 15.37 11.80 -4.33
CA THR A 145 16.11 12.39 -3.21
C THR A 145 17.58 12.63 -3.62
N PRO A 146 18.35 13.47 -2.92
CA PRO A 146 19.78 13.60 -3.16
C PRO A 146 20.52 12.26 -3.08
N LEU A 147 20.11 11.35 -2.18
CA LEU A 147 20.64 9.99 -2.11
C LEU A 147 20.32 9.15 -3.35
N SER A 148 19.16 9.36 -3.98
CA SER A 148 18.80 8.61 -5.20
C SER A 148 19.64 8.99 -6.41
N GLN A 149 20.26 10.17 -6.41
CA GLN A 149 21.10 10.64 -7.51
C GLN A 149 22.46 9.94 -7.56
N SER A 150 22.92 9.37 -6.44
CA SER A 150 24.18 8.64 -6.35
C SER A 150 24.05 7.14 -6.63
N VAL A 151 22.84 6.64 -6.91
CA VAL A 151 22.55 5.22 -7.13
C VAL A 151 22.25 4.95 -8.60
N HIS A 152 22.72 3.81 -9.12
CA HIS A 152 22.43 3.41 -10.49
C HIS A 152 20.90 3.24 -10.73
N PRO A 153 20.32 3.68 -11.87
CA PRO A 153 18.87 3.69 -12.07
C PRO A 153 18.17 2.34 -11.85
N VAL A 154 18.78 1.25 -12.31
CA VAL A 154 18.24 -0.11 -12.14
C VAL A 154 18.23 -0.52 -10.66
N GLU A 155 19.30 -0.18 -9.92
CA GLU A 155 19.39 -0.47 -8.50
C GLU A 155 18.38 0.36 -7.70
N LEU A 156 18.17 1.62 -8.08
CA LEU A 156 17.16 2.48 -7.48
C LEU A 156 15.76 1.90 -7.62
N VAL A 157 15.39 1.43 -8.83
CA VAL A 157 14.09 0.78 -9.07
C VAL A 157 13.95 -0.48 -8.21
N PHE A 158 14.97 -1.33 -8.18
CA PHE A 158 14.97 -2.56 -7.38
C PHE A 158 14.83 -2.28 -5.87
N ASN A 159 15.60 -1.32 -5.35
CA ASN A 159 15.54 -0.90 -3.95
C ASN A 159 14.16 -0.34 -3.59
N ARG A 160 13.56 0.46 -4.48
CA ARG A 160 12.22 1.04 -4.26
C ARG A 160 11.12 -0.01 -4.28
N LEU A 161 11.20 -0.96 -5.20
CA LEU A 161 10.22 -2.05 -5.33
C LEU A 161 10.27 -3.00 -4.15
N LEU A 162 11.45 -3.56 -3.82
CA LEU A 162 11.55 -4.57 -2.77
C LEU A 162 11.54 -3.98 -1.36
N PHE A 163 12.24 -2.86 -1.16
CA PHE A 163 12.61 -2.40 0.17
C PHE A 163 11.97 -1.07 0.57
N ASP A 164 11.21 -0.44 -0.32
CA ASP A 164 10.54 0.85 -0.05
C ASP A 164 11.55 1.96 0.32
N ARG A 165 12.71 1.99 -0.36
CA ARG A 165 13.81 2.92 -0.06
C ARG A 165 14.70 3.14 -1.28
N ASP A 166 15.46 4.24 -1.28
CA ASP A 166 16.33 4.57 -2.41
C ASP A 166 17.67 3.80 -2.37
N ILE A 167 18.15 3.48 -1.17
CA ILE A 167 19.43 2.79 -0.94
C ILE A 167 19.24 1.47 -0.18
N ARG A 168 20.11 0.49 -0.41
CA ARG A 168 20.03 -0.82 0.25
C ARG A 168 20.28 -0.76 1.76
N ASP A 169 21.21 0.09 2.20
CA ASP A 169 21.51 0.28 3.62
C ASP A 169 20.35 0.97 4.36
N ARG A 170 19.66 0.18 5.18
CA ARG A 170 18.55 0.63 6.03
C ARG A 170 18.98 1.69 7.04
N LYS A 171 20.15 1.53 7.67
CA LYS A 171 20.61 2.42 8.75
C LYS A 171 20.93 3.80 8.17
N ALA A 172 21.65 3.83 7.05
CA ALA A 172 21.92 5.07 6.32
C ALA A 172 20.63 5.76 5.88
N TRP A 173 19.66 5.00 5.36
CA TRP A 173 18.36 5.53 4.91
C TRP A 173 17.56 6.19 6.04
N ILE A 174 17.49 5.51 7.19
CA ILE A 174 16.79 6.03 8.37
C ILE A 174 17.50 7.27 8.94
N LYS A 175 18.83 7.25 8.99
CA LYS A 175 19.63 8.38 9.47
C LYS A 175 19.38 9.62 8.62
N TRP A 176 19.44 9.49 7.29
CA TRP A 176 19.18 10.59 6.38
C TRP A 176 17.76 11.17 6.54
N LYS A 177 16.72 10.31 6.58
CA LYS A 177 15.33 10.77 6.83
C LYS A 177 15.15 11.52 8.15
N SER A 178 15.96 11.21 9.16
CA SER A 178 15.91 11.90 10.45
C SER A 178 16.63 13.24 10.44
N GLN A 179 17.57 13.46 9.52
CA GLN A 179 18.33 14.71 9.38
C GLN A 179 17.63 15.73 8.48
N GLU A 180 16.79 15.28 7.54
CA GLU A 180 16.12 16.15 6.57
C GLU A 180 14.80 16.77 7.09
N LYS A 181 14.25 16.28 8.21
CA LYS A 181 13.12 16.96 8.84
C LYS A 181 13.63 18.25 9.48
N PRO A 182 13.19 19.45 9.04
CA PRO A 182 13.51 20.67 9.76
C PRO A 182 13.01 20.52 11.20
N GLU A 183 13.81 20.99 12.16
CA GLU A 183 13.38 21.16 13.55
C GLU A 183 12.16 22.08 13.53
N SER A 184 10.96 21.48 13.63
CA SER A 184 9.69 22.17 13.80
C SER A 184 9.34 22.24 15.27
#